data_AF-A0A6P0SUS7-F1
#
_entry.id   AF-A0A6P0SUS7-F1
#
_cell.length_a   1.000
_cell.length_b   1.000
_cell.length_c   1.000
_cell.angle_alpha   90.00
_cell.angle_beta   90.00
_cell.angle_gamma   90.00
#
_symmetry.space_group_name_H-M   'P 1'
#
loop_
_entity.id
_entity.type
_entity.pdbx_description
1 polymer ?
#
loop_
_entity_poly.entity_id
_entity_poly.type
_entity_poly.pdbx_seq_one_letter_code
_entity_poly.pdbx_strand_id
1 'polypeptide(L)' 'MNPIEYMHQLKIAAQEQWLLTTSEVRELIKVKPHTRKGEDTYKRGSWLFVKSGKIGRETAWRVEQEQGTGDDS' A
#
# COMPACT_ATOMS: atom_id res chain seq x y z
N MET A 1 8.07 -13.70 8.33
CA MET A 1 6.80 -12.99 8.60
C MET A 1 5.68 -13.99 8.52
N ASN A 2 4.93 -14.12 9.61
CA ASN A 2 3.68 -14.87 9.59
C ASN A 2 2.64 -14.09 8.77
N PRO A 3 1.71 -14.74 8.05
CA PRO A 3 0.73 -14.05 7.20
C PRO A 3 -0.12 -13.00 7.93
N ILE A 4 -0.31 -13.16 9.24
CA ILE A 4 -1.11 -12.24 10.07
C ILE A 4 -0.34 -10.94 10.37
N GLU A 5 0.99 -11.02 10.45
CA GLU A 5 1.84 -9.93 10.90
C GLU A 5 1.91 -8.79 9.87
N TYR A 6 2.08 -9.11 8.58
CA TYR A 6 2.09 -8.09 7.54
C TYR A 6 0.70 -7.44 7.38
N MET A 7 -0.39 -8.19 7.59
CA MET A 7 -1.74 -7.62 7.54
C MET A 7 -1.98 -6.64 8.69
N HIS A 8 -1.45 -6.92 9.88
CA HIS A 8 -1.53 -5.99 11.01
C HIS A 8 -0.72 -4.71 10.75
N GLN A 9 0.49 -4.85 10.21
CA GLN A 9 1.33 -3.71 9.83
C GLN A 9 0.69 -2.83 8.75
N LEU A 10 0.07 -3.43 7.72
CA LEU A 10 -0.65 -2.68 6.69
C LEU A 10 -1.88 -1.94 7.26
N LYS A 11 -2.59 -2.54 8.22
CA LYS A 11 -3.70 -1.88 8.93
C LYS A 11 -3.22 -0.64 9.67
N ILE A 12 -2.16 -0.77 10.46
CA ILE A 12 -1.59 0.36 11.22
C ILE A 12 -1.09 1.43 10.25
N ALA A 13 -0.34 1.06 9.22
CA ALA A 13 0.17 2.01 8.23
C ALA A 13 -0.97 2.77 7.53
N ALA A 14 -2.08 2.11 7.22
CA ALA A 14 -3.25 2.75 6.66
C ALA A 14 -3.97 3.67 7.67
N GLN A 15 -4.10 3.27 8.94
CA GLN A 15 -4.72 4.09 9.99
C GLN A 15 -3.92 5.36 10.28
N GLU A 16 -2.60 5.22 10.40
CA GLU A 16 -1.68 6.30 10.72
C GLU A 16 -1.23 7.10 9.48
N GLN A 17 -1.74 6.74 8.29
CA GLN A 17 -1.41 7.37 7.02
C GLN A 17 0.11 7.41 6.74
N TRP A 18 0.81 6.35 7.13
CA TRP A 18 2.26 6.26 6.93
C TRP A 18 2.63 6.14 5.46
N LEU A 19 3.76 6.75 5.11
CA LEU A 19 4.38 6.61 3.80
C LEU A 19 5.46 5.54 3.87
N LEU A 20 5.28 4.49 3.07
CA LEU A 20 6.21 3.39 2.96
C LEU A 20 7.06 3.52 1.70
N THR A 21 8.35 3.23 1.79
CA THR A 21 9.24 3.09 0.65
C THR A 21 8.88 1.86 -0.19
N THR A 22 9.40 1.81 -1.41
CA THR A 22 9.21 0.63 -2.29
C THR A 22 9.81 -0.64 -1.67
N SER A 23 10.94 -0.51 -0.96
CA SER A 23 11.59 -1.60 -0.24
C SER A 23 10.74 -2.11 0.93
N GLU A 24 10.18 -1.23 1.76
CA GLU A 24 9.28 -1.61 2.87
C GLU A 24 8.02 -2.29 2.35
N VAL A 25 7.37 -1.73 1.32
CA VAL A 25 6.22 -2.38 0.69
C VAL A 25 6.61 -3.76 0.17
N ARG A 26 7.74 -3.89 -0.53
CA ARG A 26 8.24 -5.18 -1.03
C ARG A 26 8.48 -6.17 0.11
N GLU A 27 8.99 -5.72 1.25
CA GLU A 27 9.23 -6.57 2.40
C GLU A 27 7.94 -7.05 3.05
N LEU A 28 6.94 -6.17 3.17
CA LEU A 28 5.63 -6.47 3.74
C LEU A 28 4.84 -7.46 2.87
N ILE A 29 4.74 -7.19 1.57
CA ILE A 29 3.89 -7.98 0.67
C ILE A 29 4.68 -9.07 -0.09
N LYS A 30 6.00 -9.12 0.04
CA LYS A 30 6.92 -10.02 -0.70
C LYS A 30 6.89 -9.87 -2.22
N VAL A 31 6.27 -8.82 -2.74
CA VAL A 31 6.22 -8.49 -4.17
C VAL A 31 6.54 -7.02 -4.33
N LYS A 32 7.34 -6.69 -5.34
CA LYS A 32 7.63 -5.29 -5.66
C LYS A 32 6.38 -4.64 -6.28
N PRO A 33 5.88 -3.52 -5.75
CA PRO A 33 4.75 -2.81 -6.35
C PRO A 33 5.14 -2.25 -7.72
N HIS A 34 4.28 -2.43 -8.71
CA HIS A 34 4.46 -1.89 -10.06
C HIS A 34 3.16 -1.22 -10.50
N THR A 35 3.22 0.04 -10.91
CA THR A 35 2.09 0.71 -11.56
C THR A 35 2.23 0.63 -13.07
N ARG A 36 1.11 0.62 -13.79
CA ARG A 36 1.13 0.84 -15.24
C ARG A 36 1.49 2.29 -15.55
N LYS A 37 1.85 2.57 -16.79
CA LYS A 37 2.15 3.93 -17.23
C LYS A 37 0.89 4.78 -17.12
N GLY A 38 0.97 5.89 -16.39
CA GLY A 38 -0.17 6.77 -16.12
C GLY A 38 -1.02 6.39 -14.92
N GLU A 39 -0.72 5.27 -14.25
CA GLU A 39 -1.35 4.89 -12.99
C GLU A 39 -0.44 5.25 -11.81
N ASP A 40 -1.06 5.71 -10.73
CA ASP A 40 -0.40 5.98 -9.46
C ASP A 40 -0.84 5.05 -8.34
N THR A 41 -1.60 4.02 -8.69
CA THR A 41 -2.08 3.03 -7.73
C THR A 41 -1.62 1.63 -8.10
N TYR A 42 -1.32 0.84 -7.08
CA TYR A 42 -1.03 -0.57 -7.20
C TYR A 42 -1.96 -1.32 -6.25
N LYS A 43 -2.84 -2.17 -6.81
CA LYS A 43 -3.81 -2.94 -6.03
C LYS A 43 -3.29 -4.34 -5.75
N ARG A 44 -3.48 -4.82 -4.52
CA ARG A 44 -3.25 -6.21 -4.15
C ARG A 44 -4.25 -6.70 -3.10
N GLY A 45 -5.11 -7.63 -3.52
CA GLY A 45 -6.20 -8.10 -2.65
C GLY A 45 -7.06 -6.92 -2.22
N SER A 46 -7.29 -6.79 -0.91
CA SER A 46 -8.07 -5.71 -0.29
C SER A 46 -7.25 -4.44 0.04
N TRP A 47 -6.02 -4.34 -0.47
CA TRP A 47 -5.12 -3.22 -0.22
C TRP A 47 -4.81 -2.45 -1.49
N LEU A 48 -4.79 -1.13 -1.36
CA LEU A 48 -4.43 -0.18 -2.41
C LEU A 48 -3.17 0.57 -1.96
N PHE A 49 -2.14 0.55 -2.80
CA PHE A 49 -0.90 1.29 -2.58
C PHE A 49 -0.88 2.47 -3.54
N VAL A 50 -0.99 3.68 -3.02
CA VAL A 50 -1.07 4.92 -3.80
C VAL A 50 0.28 5.63 -3.76
N LYS A 51 0.84 5.99 -4.90
CA LYS A 51 2.06 6.81 -4.96
C LYS A 51 1.76 8.17 -4.34
N SER A 52 2.53 8.52 -3.33
CA SER A 52 2.39 9.78 -2.60
C SER A 52 3.71 10.58 -2.61
N GLY A 53 4.51 10.41 -3.67
CA GLY A 53 5.79 11.10 -3.86
C GLY A 53 7.00 10.17 -3.76
N LYS A 54 8.07 10.66 -3.13
CA LYS A 54 9.34 9.93 -2.97
C LYS A 54 9.87 10.06 -1.55
N ILE A 55 10.44 8.96 -1.04
CA ILE A 55 11.26 8.94 0.17
C ILE A 55 12.68 8.62 -0.30
N GLY A 56 13.56 9.61 -0.26
CA GLY A 56 14.90 9.51 -0.85
C GLY A 56 14.85 9.21 -2.35
N ARG A 57 15.39 8.06 -2.75
CA ARG A 57 15.41 7.60 -4.15
C ARG A 57 14.23 6.69 -4.52
N GLU A 58 13.42 6.30 -3.55
CA GLU A 58 12.33 5.34 -3.73
C GLU A 58 10.98 6.03 -3.83
N THR A 59 10.03 5.39 -4.51
CA THR A 59 8.64 5.84 -4.50
C THR A 59 8.07 5.66 -3.09
N ALA A 60 7.39 6.70 -2.62
CA ALA A 60 6.62 6.69 -1.38
C ALA A 60 5.21 6.18 -1.69
N TRP A 61 4.74 5.24 -0.89
CA TRP A 61 3.46 4.59 -1.05
C TRP A 61 2.62 4.82 0.21
N ARG A 62 1.44 5.38 0.02
CA ARG A 62 0.40 5.39 1.04
C ARG A 62 -0.41 4.10 0.90
N VAL A 63 -0.71 3.47 2.03
CA VAL A 63 -1.56 2.27 2.07
C VAL A 63 -2.98 2.69 2.40
N GLU A 64 -3.92 2.21 1.59
CA GLU A 64 -5.34 2.37 1.81
C GLU A 64 -5.97 0.98 1.81
N GLN A 65 -6.88 0.75 2.75
CA GLN A 65 -7.76 -0.40 2.64
C GLN A 65 -8.79 -0.07 1.57
N GLU A 66 -8.99 -0.97 0.60
CA GLU A 66 -10.12 -0.85 -0.32
C GLU A 66 -11.38 -1.02 0.51
N GLN A 67 -11.90 0.10 1.03
CA GLN A 67 -13.24 0.14 1.56
C GLN A 67 -14.12 -0.20 0.38
N GLY A 68 -14.80 -1.35 0.44
CA GLY A 68 -15.90 -1.60 -0.47
C GLY A 68 -16.81 -0.39 -0.34
N THR A 69 -16.89 0.40 -1.40
CA THR A 69 -17.85 1.48 -1.53
C THR A 69 -19.21 0.82 -1.34
N GLY A 70 -19.75 0.95 -0.12
CA GLY A 70 -21.17 0.81 0.11
C GLY A 70 -21.81 1.98 -0.60
N ASP A 71 -22.21 1.77 -1.85
CA ASP A 71 -23.41 2.40 -2.39
C ASP A 71 -24.57 1.88 -1.52
N ASP A 72 -24.84 2.58 -0.42
CA ASP A 72 -26.15 2.54 0.24
C ASP A 72 -26.68 3.98 0.14
N SER A 73 -27.41 4.20 -0.95
CA SER A 73 -28.23 5.40 -1.20
C SER A 73 -29.60 5.23 -0.57
#